data_AF-A0A7J4QB30-F1
#
_entry.id   AF-A0A7J4QB30-F1
#
_cell.length_a   1.000
_cell.length_b   1.000
_cell.length_c   1.000
_cell.angle_alpha   90.00
_cell.angle_beta   90.00
_cell.angle_gamma   90.00
#
_symmetry.space_group_name_H-M   'P 1'
#
loop_
_entity.id
_entity.type
_entity.pdbx_description
1 polymer ?
#
loop_
_entity_poly.entity_id
_entity_poly.type
_entity_poly.pdbx_seq_one_letter_code
_entity_poly.pdbx_strand_id
1 'polypeptide(L)'
;LFDDVRFHITNESLDKIMAGMHPQDGQRFLAVCGSGDVPIALSEFGEVVSFDNNEAQIAYAEIHKQILAQGDFYHFLDPEFYLPTELVQSRSKYFEKRLPFLQHSVQRVSFTLGDINTLPVEGYFDSIYLSNILSYRQNKYSFKQKNALLRRCRKMLRKNGILYLTDGNSIQTKFLTRMKLEIDRNLTEQGAYENRRYLPSVLRAIGELQ
;
A
#
# COMPACT_ATOMS: atom_id res chain seq x y z
N LEU A 1 21.57 -3.60 12.08
CA LEU A 1 20.85 -3.98 10.84
C LEU A 1 19.65 -3.06 10.55
N PHE A 2 19.16 -2.30 11.53
CA PHE A 2 17.93 -1.50 11.37
C PHE A 2 18.14 0.02 11.37
N ASP A 3 19.38 0.50 11.39
CA ASP A 3 19.69 1.94 11.50
C ASP A 3 19.18 2.76 10.29
N ASP A 4 18.97 2.10 9.15
CA ASP A 4 18.48 2.71 7.90
C ASP A 4 16.98 2.42 7.62
N VAL A 5 16.28 1.74 8.54
CA VAL A 5 14.82 1.54 8.45
C VAL A 5 14.12 2.85 8.78
N ARG A 6 13.25 3.31 7.89
CA ARG A 6 12.55 4.58 8.06
C ARG A 6 11.13 4.41 8.61
N PHE A 7 10.53 3.26 8.31
CA PHE A 7 9.14 2.99 8.65
C PHE A 7 9.04 1.64 9.36
N HIS A 8 8.94 1.68 10.69
CA HIS A 8 8.76 0.48 11.49
C HIS A 8 7.30 0.00 11.52
N ILE A 9 6.35 0.93 11.42
CA ILE A 9 4.91 0.63 11.32
C ILE A 9 4.22 1.59 10.34
N THR A 10 3.11 1.14 9.76
CA THR A 10 2.24 2.02 8.98
C THR A 10 1.59 3.05 9.91
N ASN A 11 1.71 4.32 9.54
CA ASN A 11 1.18 5.46 10.31
C ASN A 11 -0.30 5.76 10.02
N GLU A 12 -0.92 4.98 9.15
CA GLU A 12 -2.32 5.03 8.77
C GLU A 12 -3.11 3.88 9.41
N SER A 13 -4.42 4.05 9.55
CA SER A 13 -5.29 2.96 10.02
C SER A 13 -5.41 1.88 8.94
N LEU A 14 -4.97 0.65 9.26
CA LEU A 14 -5.11 -0.51 8.37
C LEU A 14 -6.57 -0.79 8.03
N ASP A 15 -7.50 -0.68 9.01
CA ASP A 15 -8.93 -0.84 8.74
C ASP A 15 -9.44 0.16 7.69
N LYS A 16 -8.97 1.41 7.74
CA LYS A 16 -9.33 2.45 6.77
C LYS A 16 -8.72 2.18 5.40
N ILE A 17 -7.45 1.78 5.34
CA ILE A 17 -6.80 1.40 4.09
C ILE A 17 -7.58 0.26 3.42
N MET A 18 -7.91 -0.81 4.17
CA MET A 18 -8.67 -1.93 3.64
C MET A 18 -10.07 -1.51 3.19
N ALA A 19 -10.75 -0.64 3.92
CA ALA A 19 -12.06 -0.13 3.52
C ALA A 19 -12.00 0.65 2.19
N GLY A 20 -10.99 1.51 2.01
CA GLY A 20 -10.82 2.27 0.77
C GLY A 20 -10.29 1.44 -0.41
N MET A 21 -9.45 0.44 -0.17
CA MET A 21 -8.99 -0.49 -1.20
C MET A 21 -10.06 -1.51 -1.60
N HIS A 22 -10.94 -1.86 -0.66
CA HIS A 22 -11.99 -2.86 -0.81
C HIS A 22 -11.48 -4.19 -1.41
N PRO A 23 -10.46 -4.82 -0.80
CA PRO A 23 -9.84 -6.03 -1.34
C PRO A 23 -10.86 -7.17 -1.39
N GLN A 24 -10.70 -8.05 -2.37
CA GLN A 24 -11.54 -9.25 -2.57
C GLN A 24 -10.66 -10.48 -2.77
N ASP A 25 -11.18 -11.65 -2.44
CA ASP A 25 -10.44 -12.91 -2.58
C ASP A 25 -9.99 -13.17 -4.02
N GLY A 26 -8.78 -13.71 -4.16
CA GLY A 26 -8.14 -14.03 -5.44
C GLY A 26 -7.56 -12.83 -6.17
N GLN A 27 -7.51 -11.64 -5.54
CA GLN A 27 -6.97 -10.45 -6.19
C GLN A 27 -5.44 -10.44 -6.26
N ARG A 28 -4.91 -9.76 -7.27
CA ARG A 28 -3.48 -9.45 -7.41
C ARG A 28 -3.22 -7.98 -7.06
N PHE A 29 -2.34 -7.75 -6.09
CA PHE A 29 -2.05 -6.43 -5.54
C PHE A 29 -0.64 -5.97 -5.88
N LEU A 30 -0.49 -4.67 -6.10
CA LEU A 30 0.80 -3.99 -6.04
C LEU A 30 0.78 -3.02 -4.85
N ALA A 31 1.77 -3.07 -3.98
CA ALA A 31 1.85 -2.16 -2.84
C ALA A 31 3.25 -1.57 -2.70
N VAL A 32 3.32 -0.30 -2.34
CA VAL A 32 4.57 0.22 -1.74
C VAL A 32 4.77 -0.46 -0.38
N CYS A 33 6.00 -0.86 -0.10
CA CYS A 33 6.32 -1.69 1.05
C CYS A 33 6.19 -0.93 2.37
N GLY A 34 6.98 0.14 2.55
CA GLY A 34 7.10 0.76 3.87
C GLY A 34 7.41 -0.31 4.93
N SER A 35 6.71 -0.28 6.08
CA SER A 35 6.88 -1.27 7.16
C SER A 35 6.53 -2.71 6.78
N GLY A 36 5.87 -2.94 5.65
CA GLY A 36 5.34 -4.25 5.27
C GLY A 36 3.94 -4.55 5.82
N ASP A 37 3.36 -3.71 6.68
CA ASP A 37 2.05 -4.00 7.30
C ASP A 37 0.92 -4.10 6.27
N VAL A 38 0.85 -3.15 5.33
CA VAL A 38 -0.18 -3.15 4.28
C VAL A 38 -0.05 -4.35 3.33
N PRO A 39 1.12 -4.66 2.74
CA PRO A 39 1.23 -5.84 1.89
C PRO A 39 0.98 -7.15 2.67
N ILE A 40 1.37 -7.24 3.94
CA ILE A 40 1.02 -8.39 4.79
C ILE A 40 -0.50 -8.49 4.98
N ALA A 41 -1.18 -7.38 5.30
CA ALA A 41 -2.63 -7.36 5.44
C ALA A 41 -3.36 -7.74 4.13
N LEU A 42 -2.87 -7.26 2.98
CA LEU A 42 -3.44 -7.59 1.67
C LEU A 42 -3.25 -9.06 1.29
N SER A 43 -2.24 -9.74 1.83
CA SER A 43 -1.99 -11.16 1.58
C SER A 43 -3.18 -12.05 1.96
N GLU A 44 -4.01 -11.56 2.88
CA GLU A 44 -5.25 -12.22 3.28
C GLU A 44 -6.13 -12.55 2.05
N PHE A 45 -6.19 -11.60 1.11
CA PHE A 45 -7.10 -11.60 -0.03
C PHE A 45 -6.46 -12.12 -1.32
N GLY A 46 -5.14 -12.18 -1.43
CA GLY A 46 -4.50 -12.72 -2.64
C GLY A 46 -3.01 -12.46 -2.78
N GLU A 47 -2.53 -12.46 -4.01
CA GLU A 47 -1.10 -12.30 -4.34
C GLU A 47 -0.66 -10.85 -4.21
N VAL A 48 0.45 -10.60 -3.54
CA VAL A 48 0.94 -9.23 -3.32
C VAL A 48 2.37 -9.10 -3.81
N VAL A 49 2.58 -8.20 -4.77
CA VAL A 49 3.91 -7.71 -5.14
C VAL A 49 4.14 -6.41 -4.38
N SER A 50 5.11 -6.42 -3.48
CA SER A 50 5.47 -5.28 -2.66
C SER A 50 6.82 -4.72 -3.06
N PHE A 51 6.99 -3.40 -3.09
CA PHE A 51 8.24 -2.78 -3.50
C PHE A 51 8.67 -1.60 -2.62
N ASP A 52 9.97 -1.44 -2.46
CA ASP A 52 10.62 -0.27 -1.86
C ASP A 52 11.96 -0.02 -2.55
N ASN A 53 12.43 1.23 -2.56
CA ASN A 53 13.75 1.54 -3.07
C ASN A 53 14.83 1.53 -1.98
N ASN A 54 14.44 1.31 -0.71
CA ASN A 54 15.34 1.13 0.41
C ASN A 54 15.48 -0.36 0.74
N GLU A 55 16.70 -0.88 0.59
CA GLU A 55 17.04 -2.27 0.91
C GLU A 55 16.79 -2.63 2.37
N ALA A 56 17.10 -1.72 3.31
CA ALA A 56 16.86 -1.95 4.73
C ALA A 56 15.36 -2.11 5.03
N GLN A 57 14.51 -1.41 4.28
CA GLN A 57 13.06 -1.48 4.43
C GLN A 57 12.49 -2.80 3.90
N ILE A 58 13.04 -3.31 2.78
CA ILE A 58 12.72 -4.65 2.26
C ILE A 58 13.16 -5.73 3.24
N ALA A 59 14.40 -5.67 3.74
CA ALA A 59 14.91 -6.64 4.69
C ALA A 59 14.08 -6.67 5.98
N TYR A 60 13.67 -5.50 6.48
CA TYR A 60 12.79 -5.38 7.65
C TYR A 60 11.44 -6.06 7.42
N ALA A 61 10.79 -5.80 6.28
CA ALA A 61 9.50 -6.40 5.96
C ALA A 61 9.59 -7.93 5.75
N GLU A 62 10.69 -8.43 5.16
CA GLU A 62 10.95 -9.87 5.03
C GLU A 62 11.12 -10.56 6.39
N ILE A 63 11.81 -9.92 7.34
CA ILE A 63 11.94 -10.44 8.72
C ILE A 63 10.56 -10.55 9.36
N HIS A 64 9.71 -9.53 9.25
CA HIS A 64 8.34 -9.57 9.78
C HIS A 64 7.49 -10.68 9.14
N LYS A 65 7.63 -10.88 7.83
CA LYS A 65 6.99 -12.00 7.13
C LYS A 65 7.47 -13.35 7.66
N GLN A 66 8.75 -13.52 7.92
CA GLN A 66 9.31 -14.77 8.46
C GLN A 66 8.82 -15.04 9.88
N ILE A 67 8.84 -14.04 10.76
CA ILE A 67 8.32 -14.12 12.13
C ILE A 67 6.85 -14.57 12.10
N LEU A 68 6.03 -13.92 11.27
CA LEU A 68 4.61 -14.25 11.14
C LEU A 68 4.39 -15.67 10.58
N ALA A 69 5.16 -16.08 9.58
CA ALA A 69 5.08 -17.42 8.99
C ALA A 69 5.46 -18.53 9.99
N GLN A 70 6.38 -18.25 10.91
CA GLN A 70 6.78 -19.17 11.97
C GLN A 70 5.76 -19.25 13.11
N GLY A 71 4.72 -18.40 13.10
CA GLY A 71 3.72 -18.33 14.17
C GLY A 71 4.21 -17.55 15.40
N ASP A 72 5.30 -16.78 15.26
CA ASP A 72 5.85 -15.98 16.35
C ASP A 72 5.11 -14.64 16.47
N PHE A 73 3.86 -14.74 16.91
CA PHE A 73 2.95 -13.60 16.97
C PHE A 73 3.35 -12.55 17.99
N TYR A 74 4.05 -12.96 19.05
CA TYR A 74 4.53 -12.04 20.08
C TYR A 74 5.49 -11.01 19.47
N HIS A 75 6.54 -11.48 18.80
CA HIS A 75 7.52 -10.60 18.16
C HIS A 75 6.96 -9.88 16.92
N PHE A 76 5.94 -10.44 16.26
CA PHE A 76 5.29 -9.72 15.15
C PHE A 76 4.47 -8.52 15.65
N LEU A 77 3.77 -8.65 16.78
CA LEU A 77 2.92 -7.60 17.33
C LEU A 77 3.70 -6.52 18.09
N ASP A 78 4.84 -6.88 18.69
CA ASP A 78 5.69 -5.97 19.48
C ASP A 78 6.86 -5.42 18.65
N PRO A 79 6.73 -4.20 18.07
CA PRO A 79 7.85 -3.60 17.35
C PRO A 79 8.97 -3.25 18.35
N GLU A 80 10.21 -3.69 18.09
CA GLU A 80 11.40 -3.46 18.93
C GLU A 80 11.81 -1.99 19.14
N PHE A 81 10.96 -1.02 18.76
CA PHE A 81 11.27 0.41 18.74
C PHE A 81 10.25 1.21 19.55
N TYR A 82 10.72 2.30 20.17
CA TYR A 82 9.88 3.28 20.86
C TYR A 82 9.01 4.04 19.84
N LEU A 83 7.83 3.50 19.56
CA LEU A 83 6.82 4.09 18.68
C LEU A 83 5.66 4.66 19.51
N PRO A 84 4.90 5.64 18.97
CA PRO A 84 3.72 6.16 19.66
C PRO A 84 2.74 5.05 20.04
N THR A 85 2.38 4.97 21.32
CA THR A 85 1.55 3.89 21.89
C THR A 85 0.25 3.67 21.10
N GLU A 86 -0.41 4.75 20.69
CA GLU A 86 -1.68 4.68 19.93
C GLU A 86 -1.52 3.96 18.58
N LEU A 87 -0.40 4.18 17.89
CA LEU A 87 -0.13 3.52 16.61
C LEU A 87 0.14 2.03 16.82
N VAL A 88 0.93 1.67 17.84
CA VAL A 88 1.22 0.27 18.18
C VAL A 88 -0.06 -0.46 18.58
N GLN A 89 -0.91 0.14 19.40
CA GLN A 89 -2.19 -0.44 19.81
C GLN A 89 -3.16 -0.60 18.63
N SER A 90 -3.25 0.41 17.76
CA SER A 90 -4.10 0.36 16.55
C SER A 90 -3.65 -0.77 15.60
N ARG A 91 -2.34 -0.87 15.34
CA ARG A 91 -1.75 -1.95 14.53
C ARG A 91 -2.01 -3.31 15.16
N SER A 92 -1.75 -3.46 16.46
CA SER A 92 -1.91 -4.73 17.17
C SER A 92 -3.37 -5.21 17.12
N LYS A 93 -4.32 -4.32 17.42
CA LYS A 93 -5.75 -4.61 17.36
C LYS A 93 -6.21 -5.07 15.97
N TYR A 94 -5.63 -4.51 14.90
CA TYR A 94 -5.92 -4.95 13.54
C TYR A 94 -5.41 -6.39 13.31
N PHE A 95 -4.16 -6.68 13.66
CA PHE A 95 -3.54 -7.95 13.35
C PHE A 95 -3.95 -9.10 14.28
N GLU A 96 -4.16 -8.86 15.57
CA GLU A 96 -4.44 -9.90 16.58
C GLU A 96 -5.52 -10.91 16.16
N LYS A 97 -6.61 -10.41 15.56
CA LYS A 97 -7.74 -11.25 15.14
C LYS A 97 -7.48 -12.01 13.83
N ARG A 98 -6.41 -11.67 13.12
CA ARG A 98 -6.07 -12.13 11.76
C ARG A 98 -4.82 -13.01 11.73
N LEU A 99 -4.02 -13.03 12.80
CA LEU A 99 -2.75 -13.75 12.88
C LEU A 99 -2.82 -15.21 12.42
N PRO A 100 -3.80 -16.04 12.83
CA PRO A 100 -3.86 -17.44 12.39
C PRO A 100 -4.03 -17.58 10.87
N PHE A 101 -4.78 -16.66 10.26
CA PHE A 101 -4.96 -16.65 8.81
C PHE A 101 -3.69 -16.14 8.11
N LEU A 102 -3.17 -15.03 8.60
CA LEU A 102 -2.00 -14.37 8.01
C LEU A 102 -0.73 -15.23 8.09
N GLN A 103 -0.58 -16.06 9.12
CA GLN A 103 0.50 -17.05 9.22
C GLN A 103 0.62 -17.89 7.93
N HIS A 104 -0.51 -18.26 7.32
CA HIS A 104 -0.56 -19.05 6.11
C HIS A 104 -0.55 -18.19 4.84
N SER A 105 -1.23 -17.04 4.85
CA SER A 105 -1.36 -16.21 3.66
C SER A 105 -0.14 -15.33 3.37
N VAL A 106 0.70 -15.05 4.37
CA VAL A 106 1.86 -14.14 4.22
C VAL A 106 2.88 -14.62 3.16
N GLN A 107 2.89 -15.91 2.85
CA GLN A 107 3.72 -16.46 1.77
C GLN A 107 3.33 -15.95 0.37
N ARG A 108 2.12 -15.40 0.22
CA ARG A 108 1.64 -14.76 -1.02
C ARG A 108 2.26 -13.37 -1.25
N VAL A 109 3.02 -12.85 -0.28
CA VAL A 109 3.72 -11.56 -0.41
C VAL A 109 5.12 -11.80 -0.95
N SER A 110 5.48 -11.09 -2.02
CA SER A 110 6.84 -11.00 -2.54
C SER A 110 7.34 -9.58 -2.36
N PHE A 111 8.42 -9.38 -1.60
CA PHE A 111 9.08 -8.09 -1.46
C PHE A 111 10.19 -7.94 -2.51
N THR A 112 10.24 -6.79 -3.17
CA THR A 112 11.18 -6.54 -4.27
C THR A 112 11.83 -5.18 -4.11
N LEU A 113 13.15 -5.13 -4.16
CA LEU A 113 13.88 -3.88 -4.25
C LEU A 113 13.61 -3.23 -5.62
N GLY A 114 13.04 -2.03 -5.63
CA GLY A 114 12.70 -1.34 -6.86
C GLY A 114 12.00 0.00 -6.67
N ASP A 115 11.92 0.78 -7.75
CA ASP A 115 11.16 2.02 -7.79
C ASP A 115 9.94 1.82 -8.68
N ILE A 116 8.78 2.36 -8.27
CA ILE A 116 7.54 2.27 -9.03
C ILE A 116 7.73 2.72 -10.49
N ASN A 117 8.65 3.66 -10.77
CA ASN A 117 8.93 4.16 -12.10
C ASN A 117 9.71 3.17 -12.99
N THR A 118 10.42 2.20 -12.40
CA THR A 118 11.31 1.27 -13.12
C THR A 118 10.93 -0.21 -13.00
N LEU A 119 10.06 -0.58 -12.06
CA LEU A 119 9.62 -1.98 -11.88
C LEU A 119 9.15 -2.61 -13.21
N PRO A 120 9.57 -3.82 -13.56
CA PRO A 120 9.06 -4.49 -14.76
C PRO A 120 7.54 -4.65 -14.63
N VAL A 121 6.81 -4.26 -15.68
CA VAL A 121 5.35 -4.36 -15.72
C VAL A 121 5.00 -5.62 -16.50
N GLU A 122 4.78 -6.72 -15.78
CA GLU A 122 4.30 -7.96 -16.36
C GLU A 122 2.90 -8.29 -15.81
N GLY A 123 1.90 -8.15 -16.68
CA GLY A 123 0.49 -8.39 -16.38
C GLY A 123 -0.23 -7.21 -15.72
N TYR A 124 -1.45 -7.49 -15.25
CA TYR A 124 -2.33 -6.53 -14.61
C TYR A 124 -2.47 -6.80 -13.11
N PHE A 125 -2.75 -5.73 -12.36
CA PHE A 125 -3.12 -5.73 -10.94
C PHE A 125 -4.58 -5.31 -10.79
N ASP A 126 -5.20 -5.87 -9.77
CA ASP A 126 -6.58 -5.60 -9.38
C ASP A 126 -6.68 -4.34 -8.55
N SER A 127 -5.70 -4.18 -7.65
CA SER A 127 -5.58 -3.00 -6.82
C SER A 127 -4.11 -2.60 -6.65
N ILE A 128 -3.87 -1.30 -6.64
CA ILE A 128 -2.55 -0.70 -6.39
C ILE A 128 -2.65 0.21 -5.17
N TYR A 129 -1.79 -0.01 -4.18
CA TYR A 129 -1.64 0.81 -2.99
C TYR A 129 -0.36 1.65 -3.07
N LEU A 130 -0.51 2.98 -3.10
CA LEU A 130 0.59 3.92 -3.05
C LEU A 130 0.35 4.93 -1.94
N SER A 131 1.05 4.80 -0.83
CA SER A 131 0.98 5.79 0.24
C SER A 131 2.26 6.60 0.41
N ASN A 132 2.11 7.91 0.62
CA ASN A 132 3.17 8.86 0.94
C ASN A 132 4.32 8.95 -0.09
N ILE A 133 4.18 8.34 -1.27
CA ILE A 133 5.21 8.35 -2.31
C ILE A 133 5.43 9.75 -2.89
N LEU A 134 4.37 10.56 -2.96
CA LEU A 134 4.43 11.89 -3.56
C LEU A 134 4.81 12.97 -2.53
N SER A 135 4.46 12.78 -1.25
CA SER A 135 4.72 13.75 -0.17
C SER A 135 6.08 13.57 0.51
N TYR A 136 6.60 12.35 0.64
CA TYR A 136 7.85 12.10 1.37
C TYR A 136 9.10 12.64 0.65
N ARG A 137 8.98 12.94 -0.64
CA ARG A 137 9.94 13.81 -1.31
C ARG A 137 9.45 15.25 -1.22
N GLN A 138 9.83 15.97 -0.16
CA GLN A 138 9.61 17.43 0.00
C GLN A 138 9.57 18.13 -1.39
N ASN A 139 8.38 18.44 -1.90
CA ASN A 139 8.15 19.14 -3.18
C ASN A 139 8.95 18.69 -4.44
N LYS A 140 9.36 17.42 -4.62
CA LYS A 140 10.19 17.02 -5.79
C LYS A 140 9.45 16.47 -7.02
N TYR A 141 8.19 16.06 -6.89
CA TYR A 141 7.44 15.59 -8.06
C TYR A 141 6.74 16.75 -8.76
N SER A 142 7.31 17.16 -9.90
CA SER A 142 6.65 18.05 -10.84
C SER A 142 5.30 17.48 -11.27
N PHE A 143 4.39 18.35 -11.69
CA PHE A 143 3.10 17.96 -12.27
C PHE A 143 3.24 16.89 -13.38
N LYS A 144 4.28 17.02 -14.22
CA LYS A 144 4.59 16.05 -15.28
C LYS A 144 4.88 14.66 -14.72
N GLN A 145 5.65 14.57 -13.64
CA GLN A 145 6.02 13.28 -13.05
C GLN A 145 4.85 12.65 -12.28
N LYS A 146 4.02 13.44 -11.58
CA LYS A 146 2.77 12.93 -10.96
C LYS A 146 1.85 12.28 -12.00
N ASN A 147 1.67 12.95 -13.14
CA ASN A 147 0.90 12.39 -14.25
C ASN A 147 1.56 11.16 -14.88
N ALA A 148 2.90 11.13 -14.97
CA ALA A 148 3.61 9.96 -15.47
C ALA A 148 3.39 8.75 -14.56
N LEU A 149 3.45 8.94 -13.25
CA LEU A 149 3.12 7.90 -12.26
C LEU A 149 1.68 7.41 -12.41
N LEU A 150 0.70 8.32 -12.47
CA LEU A 150 -0.71 7.94 -12.65
C LEU A 150 -0.95 7.17 -13.96
N ARG A 151 -0.37 7.61 -15.08
CA ARG A 151 -0.43 6.86 -16.35
C ARG A 151 0.18 5.47 -16.22
N ARG A 152 1.30 5.37 -15.51
CA ARG A 152 1.99 4.10 -15.30
C ARG A 152 1.16 3.15 -14.45
N CYS A 153 0.64 3.60 -13.30
CA CYS A 153 -0.29 2.83 -12.47
C CYS A 153 -1.50 2.39 -13.29
N ARG A 154 -2.04 3.28 -14.13
CA ARG A 154 -3.16 2.94 -14.97
C ARG A 154 -2.86 1.81 -15.95
N LYS A 155 -1.68 1.81 -16.59
CA LYS A 155 -1.25 0.71 -17.49
C LYS A 155 -1.13 -0.62 -16.76
N MET A 156 -0.84 -0.57 -15.47
CA MET A 156 -0.70 -1.73 -14.60
C MET A 156 -2.05 -2.22 -14.04
N LEU A 157 -3.11 -1.42 -14.10
CA LEU A 157 -4.43 -1.80 -13.58
C LEU A 157 -5.28 -2.54 -14.60
N ARG A 158 -5.97 -3.60 -14.17
CA ARG A 158 -7.07 -4.18 -14.93
C ARG A 158 -8.25 -3.21 -15.06
N LYS A 159 -9.18 -3.54 -15.95
CA LYS A 159 -10.50 -2.88 -15.98
C LYS A 159 -11.17 -2.99 -14.61
N ASN A 160 -11.77 -1.89 -14.15
CA ASN A 160 -12.39 -1.70 -12.84
C ASN A 160 -11.43 -1.83 -11.63
N GLY A 161 -10.12 -1.91 -11.86
CA GLY A 161 -9.13 -1.96 -10.80
C GLY A 161 -9.05 -0.67 -9.99
N ILE A 162 -8.55 -0.79 -8.76
CA ILE A 162 -8.48 0.30 -7.78
C ILE A 162 -7.05 0.84 -7.65
N LEU A 163 -6.88 2.14 -7.62
CA LEU A 163 -5.66 2.81 -7.18
C LEU A 163 -5.97 3.61 -5.92
N TYR A 164 -5.40 3.17 -4.80
CA TYR A 164 -5.46 3.88 -3.53
C TYR A 164 -4.22 4.76 -3.38
N LEU A 165 -4.42 6.07 -3.20
CA LEU A 165 -3.34 7.07 -3.15
C LEU A 165 -3.55 8.11 -2.05
N THR A 166 -2.69 8.16 -1.03
CA THR A 166 -2.83 9.04 0.16
C THR A 166 -2.32 10.47 0.00
N ASP A 167 -1.80 10.80 -1.18
CA ASP A 167 -1.34 12.15 -1.56
C ASP A 167 -2.26 12.81 -2.62
N GLY A 168 -3.53 12.39 -2.64
CA GLY A 168 -4.50 12.65 -3.69
C GLY A 168 -4.94 14.11 -3.85
N ASN A 169 -4.76 14.94 -2.81
CA ASN A 169 -5.03 16.38 -2.85
C ASN A 169 -4.27 17.14 -3.95
N SER A 170 -3.27 16.50 -4.58
CA SER A 170 -2.50 17.07 -5.67
C SER A 170 -2.90 16.61 -7.08
N ILE A 171 -3.97 15.82 -7.21
CA ILE A 171 -4.42 15.28 -8.50
C ILE A 171 -5.48 16.20 -9.12
N GLN A 172 -5.18 16.73 -10.32
CA GLN A 172 -6.14 17.52 -11.07
C GLN A 172 -7.11 16.61 -11.85
N THR A 173 -8.39 16.65 -11.49
CA THR A 173 -9.47 15.80 -12.05
C THR A 173 -9.54 15.81 -13.57
N LYS A 174 -9.28 16.95 -14.22
CA LYS A 174 -9.30 17.09 -15.69
C LYS A 174 -8.37 16.14 -16.45
N PHE A 175 -7.34 15.58 -15.78
CA PHE A 175 -6.43 14.62 -16.40
C PHE A 175 -6.83 13.16 -16.17
N LEU A 176 -7.65 12.89 -15.15
CA LEU A 176 -8.11 11.53 -14.84
C LEU A 176 -8.94 10.95 -15.99
N THR A 177 -9.81 11.77 -16.59
CA THR A 177 -10.64 11.35 -17.75
C THR A 177 -9.77 10.87 -18.92
N ARG A 178 -8.67 11.57 -19.24
CA ARG A 178 -7.73 11.16 -20.30
C ARG A 178 -7.00 9.87 -19.98
N MET A 179 -6.84 9.55 -18.69
CA MET A 179 -6.23 8.32 -18.22
C MET A 179 -7.25 7.21 -17.98
N LYS A 180 -8.55 7.44 -18.27
CA LYS A 180 -9.64 6.50 -17.95
C LYS A 180 -9.57 6.07 -16.47
N LEU A 181 -9.38 7.06 -15.59
CA LEU A 181 -9.49 6.96 -14.15
C LEU A 181 -10.64 7.86 -13.70
N GLU A 182 -11.38 7.44 -12.68
CA GLU A 182 -12.36 8.27 -11.98
C GLU A 182 -12.13 8.22 -10.48
N ILE A 183 -12.56 9.25 -9.75
CA ILE A 183 -12.53 9.21 -8.29
C ILE A 183 -13.75 8.42 -7.81
N ASP A 184 -13.51 7.34 -7.07
CA ASP A 184 -14.54 6.62 -6.34
C ASP A 184 -14.77 7.32 -5.00
N ARG A 185 -15.81 8.15 -4.94
CA ARG A 185 -16.10 8.99 -3.75
C ARG A 185 -16.47 8.15 -2.54
N ASN A 186 -17.24 7.07 -2.74
CA ASN A 186 -17.67 6.21 -1.65
C ASN A 186 -16.46 5.53 -1.00
N LEU A 187 -15.60 4.90 -1.80
CA LEU A 187 -14.39 4.27 -1.27
C LEU A 187 -13.40 5.30 -0.70
N THR A 188 -13.33 6.50 -1.28
CA THR A 188 -12.54 7.60 -0.73
C THR A 188 -13.03 8.01 0.66
N GLU A 189 -14.33 8.14 0.88
CA GLU A 189 -14.92 8.45 2.18
C GLU A 189 -14.71 7.33 3.20
N GLN A 190 -14.83 6.07 2.77
CA GLN A 190 -14.58 4.91 3.64
C GLN A 190 -13.11 4.82 4.07
N GLY A 191 -12.18 5.09 3.15
CA GLY A 191 -10.74 5.14 3.41
C GLY A 191 -10.27 6.39 4.14
N ALA A 192 -11.10 7.43 4.22
CA ALA A 192 -10.75 8.65 4.93
C ALA A 192 -10.68 8.40 6.44
N TYR A 193 -9.66 9.02 7.06
CA TYR A 193 -9.46 9.05 8.50
C TYR A 193 -9.49 10.49 9.01
N GLU A 194 -9.71 10.67 10.31
CA GLU A 194 -10.05 11.97 10.92
C GLU A 194 -8.96 13.05 10.72
N ASN A 195 -7.70 12.63 10.60
CA ASN A 195 -6.59 13.53 10.36
C ASN A 195 -6.48 13.86 8.85
N ARG A 196 -6.99 15.02 8.46
CA ARG A 196 -7.05 15.52 7.06
C ARG A 196 -5.70 15.64 6.33
N ARG A 197 -4.57 15.41 7.02
CA ARG A 197 -3.23 15.59 6.47
C ARG A 197 -2.88 14.58 5.36
N TYR A 198 -3.47 13.39 5.34
CA TYR A 198 -3.26 12.41 4.27
C TYR A 198 -4.55 11.73 3.82
N LEU A 199 -5.50 12.57 3.38
CA LEU A 199 -6.74 12.07 2.79
C LEU A 199 -6.42 11.23 1.54
N PRO A 200 -6.87 9.97 1.49
CA PRO A 200 -6.74 9.17 0.29
C PRO A 200 -7.59 9.75 -0.84
N SER A 201 -7.15 9.47 -2.06
CA SER A 201 -7.99 9.48 -3.25
C SER A 201 -7.99 8.06 -3.79
N VAL A 202 -9.18 7.46 -3.78
CA VAL A 202 -9.40 6.15 -4.38
C VAL A 202 -9.84 6.37 -5.81
N LEU A 203 -9.04 5.87 -6.75
CA LEU A 203 -9.28 6.00 -8.18
C LEU A 203 -9.68 4.65 -8.78
N ARG A 204 -10.69 4.62 -9.63
CA ARG A 204 -11.15 3.43 -10.34
C ARG A 204 -10.80 3.50 -11.82
N ALA A 205 -10.27 2.41 -12.37
CA ALA A 205 -9.98 2.29 -13.80
C ALA A 205 -11.25 1.96 -14.60
N ILE A 206 -11.75 2.90 -15.41
CA ILE A 206 -13.07 2.78 -16.08
C ILE A 206 -13.04 2.28 -17.53
N GLY A 207 -11.92 1.73 -18.01
CA GLY A 207 -11.82 1.23 -19.38
C GLY A 207 -10.50 0.51 -19.66
N GLU A 208 -10.04 0.53 -20.90
CA GLU A 208 -8.69 0.07 -21.31
C GLU A 208 -7.90 1.26 -21.87
N LEU A 209 -6.61 1.40 -21.54
CA LEU A 209 -5.78 2.40 -22.22
C LEU A 209 -5.54 1.92 -23.67
N GLN A 210 -5.93 2.74 -24.64
CA GLN A 210 -5.58 2.54 -26.05
C GLN A 210 -4.11 2.85 -26.27
#